data_AF-A0A2T0WU75-F1
#
_entry.id   AF-A0A2T0WU75-F1
#
_cell.length_a   1.000
_cell.length_b   1.000
_cell.length_c   1.000
_cell.angle_alpha   90.00
_cell.angle_beta   90.00
_cell.angle_gamma   90.00
#
_symmetry.space_group_name_H-M   'P 1'
#
loop_
_entity.id
_entity.type
_entity.pdbx_description
1 polymer ?
#
loop_
_entity_poly.entity_id
_entity_poly.type
_entity_poly.pdbx_seq_one_letter_code
_entity_poly.pdbx_strand_id
1 'polypeptide(L)' 'MTPDERAFGFVMGTLPSDESRKAEEDLAKAGLFREKVAFWRGKLAPLEPRPLRLVKNPVSFDRVAHATFGDDD' A
#
# COMPACT_ATOMS: atom_id res chain seq x y z
N MET A 1 -5.80 -1.85 24.40
CA MET A 1 -5.03 -2.37 23.26
C MET A 1 -3.58 -2.52 23.68
N THR A 2 -3.00 -3.70 23.49
CA THR A 2 -1.58 -3.96 23.76
C THR A 2 -0.70 -3.23 22.74
N PRO A 3 0.59 -3.00 23.02
CA PRO A 3 1.51 -2.39 22.06
C PRO A 3 1.63 -3.16 20.74
N ASP A 4 1.38 -4.48 20.78
CA ASP A 4 1.48 -5.37 19.63
C ASP A 4 0.26 -5.24 18.70
N GLU A 5 -0.94 -5.30 19.25
CA GLU A 5 -2.19 -5.07 18.51
C GLU A 5 -2.22 -3.68 17.88
N ARG A 6 -1.69 -2.68 18.59
CA ARG A 6 -1.59 -1.31 18.08
C ARG A 6 -0.57 -1.21 16.94
N ALA A 7 0.57 -1.90 17.04
CA ALA A 7 1.55 -1.96 15.95
C ALA A 7 0.99 -2.68 14.71
N PHE A 8 0.26 -3.79 14.91
CA PHE A 8 -0.41 -4.51 13.84
C PHE A 8 -1.46 -3.62 13.15
N GLY A 9 -2.37 -3.00 13.92
CA GLY A 9 -3.37 -2.09 13.38
C GLY A 9 -2.76 -0.90 12.65
N PHE A 10 -1.64 -0.36 13.13
CA PHE A 10 -0.90 0.70 12.46
C PHE A 10 -0.35 0.26 11.10
N VAL A 11 0.25 -0.93 11.02
CA VAL A 11 0.75 -1.49 9.77
C VAL A 11 -0.38 -1.80 8.78
N MET A 12 -1.51 -2.29 9.27
CA MET A 12 -2.69 -2.57 8.46
C MET A 12 -3.48 -1.31 8.05
N GLY A 13 -3.17 -0.14 8.62
CA GLY A 13 -3.90 1.10 8.38
C GLY A 13 -5.33 1.09 8.91
N THR A 14 -5.65 0.24 9.88
CA THR A 14 -7.01 0.08 10.44
C THR A 14 -7.21 0.86 11.73
N LEU A 15 -6.19 1.58 12.21
CA LEU A 15 -6.30 2.39 13.41
C LEU A 15 -7.15 3.66 13.16
N PRO A 16 -7.94 4.09 14.15
CA PRO A 16 -8.58 5.41 14.14
C PRO A 16 -7.55 6.53 13.95
N SER A 17 -7.94 7.62 13.28
CA SER A 17 -7.03 8.72 12.93
C SER A 17 -6.22 9.28 14.11
N ASP A 18 -6.84 9.38 15.30
CA ASP A 18 -6.16 9.86 16.51
C ASP A 18 -5.11 8.86 17.05
N GLU A 19 -5.39 7.56 16.96
CA GLU A 19 -4.45 6.51 17.36
C GLU A 19 -3.31 6.34 16.36
N SER A 20 -3.59 6.51 15.06
CA SER A 20 -2.59 6.51 13.99
C SER A 20 -1.57 7.63 14.20
N ARG A 21 -2.01 8.85 14.53
CA ARG A 21 -1.11 9.99 14.80
C ARG A 21 -0.21 9.71 16.00
N LYS A 22 -0.79 9.15 17.07
CA LYS A 22 -0.01 8.76 18.27
C LYS A 22 0.97 7.62 17.96
N ALA A 23 0.61 6.68 17.09
CA ALA A 23 1.49 5.62 16.63
C ALA A 23 2.65 6.17 15.77
N GLU A 24 2.44 7.20 14.96
CA GLU A 24 3.51 7.89 14.23
C GLU A 24 4.50 8.60 15.17
N GLU A 25 3.98 9.30 16.18
CA GLU A 25 4.82 9.93 17.22
C GLU A 25 5.62 8.90 18.02
N ASP A 26 5.00 7.77 18.34
CA ASP A 26 5.66 6.66 19.05
C ASP A 26 6.63 5.89 18.15
N LEU A 27 6.43 5.88 16.83
CA LEU A 27 7.36 5.31 15.85
C LEU A 27 8.60 6.20 15.65
N ALA A 28 8.41 7.53 15.68
CA ALA A 28 9.49 8.51 15.62
C ALA A 28 10.41 8.44 16.86
N LYS A 29 9.86 8.02 18.01
CA LYS A 29 10.63 7.70 19.21
C LYS A 29 11.28 6.33 19.05
N ALA A 30 12.60 6.26 19.15
CA ALA A 30 13.31 4.99 19.09
C ALA A 30 12.94 4.11 20.30
N GLY A 31 12.32 2.94 20.07
CA GLY A 31 11.94 2.01 21.13
C GLY A 31 11.20 0.75 20.63
N LEU A 32 10.67 -0.03 21.59
CA LEU A 32 9.99 -1.32 21.38
C LEU A 32 8.87 -1.28 20.32
N PHE A 33 8.19 -0.13 20.19
CA PHE A 33 7.10 0.03 19.21
C PHE A 33 7.60 -0.03 17.77
N ARG A 34 8.77 0.57 17.49
CA ARG A 34 9.42 0.53 16.18
C ARG A 34 9.82 -0.90 15.79
N GLU A 35 10.31 -1.68 16.74
CA GLU A 35 10.65 -3.10 16.51
C GLU A 35 9.40 -3.92 16.18
N LYS A 36 8.29 -3.69 16.89
CA LYS A 36 7.01 -4.37 16.61
C LYS A 36 6.44 -4.00 15.23
N VAL A 37 6.50 -2.73 14.84
CA VAL A 37 6.09 -2.29 13.49
C VAL A 37 6.97 -2.94 12.42
N ALA A 38 8.28 -2.98 12.61
CA ALA A 38 9.20 -3.64 11.68
C ALA A 38 8.93 -5.16 11.56
N PHE A 39 8.65 -5.83 12.69
CA PHE A 39 8.27 -7.24 12.73
C PHE A 39 7.03 -7.49 11.89
N TRP A 40 5.95 -6.72 12.10
CA TRP A 40 4.70 -6.88 11.37
C TRP A 40 4.84 -6.58 9.88
N ARG A 41 5.58 -5.53 9.51
CA ARG A 41 5.91 -5.26 8.09
C ARG A 41 6.65 -6.42 7.45
N GLY A 42 7.63 -7.01 8.13
CA GLY A 42 8.37 -8.18 7.64
C GLY A 42 7.49 -9.42 7.48
N LYS A 43 6.52 -9.63 8.38
CA LYS A 43 5.56 -10.74 8.29
C LYS A 43 4.53 -10.57 7.17
N LEU A 44 4.15 -9.32 6.87
CA LEU A 44 3.15 -9.00 5.85
C LEU A 44 3.76 -8.81 4.45
N ALA A 45 5.05 -8.48 4.35
CA ALA A 45 5.74 -8.32 3.06
C ALA A 45 5.59 -9.50 2.06
N PRO A 46 5.54 -10.78 2.48
CA PRO A 46 5.26 -11.89 1.56
C PRO A 46 3.81 -11.92 1.03
N LEU A 47 2.88 -11.29 1.74
CA LEU A 47 1.45 -11.20 1.38
C LEU A 47 1.15 -9.97 0.54
N GLU A 48 2.03 -8.97 0.53
CA GLU A 48 1.89 -7.83 -0.36
C GLU A 48 2.11 -8.28 -1.81
N PRO A 49 1.15 -8.04 -2.72
CA PRO A 49 1.38 -8.32 -4.13
C PRO A 49 2.59 -7.50 -4.54
N ARG A 50 3.62 -8.18 -5.08
CA ARG A 50 4.78 -7.47 -5.64
C ARG A 50 4.25 -6.38 -6.56
N PRO A 51 4.76 -5.14 -6.46
CA PRO A 51 4.30 -4.07 -7.32
C PRO A 51 4.40 -4.59 -8.76
N LEU A 52 3.25 -4.77 -9.40
CA LEU A 52 3.19 -5.16 -10.79
C LEU A 52 4.03 -4.09 -11.49
N ARG A 53 5.18 -4.48 -12.05
CA ARG A 53 5.88 -3.61 -12.98
C ARG A 53 4.84 -3.26 -14.02
N LEU A 54 4.37 -2.01 -14.02
CA LEU A 54 3.54 -1.48 -15.09
C LEU A 54 4.40 -1.59 -16.35
N VAL A 55 4.29 -2.71 -17.03
CA VAL A 55 4.77 -2.85 -18.39
C VAL A 55 3.89 -1.86 -19.13
N LYS A 56 4.48 -0.75 -19.61
CA LYS A 56 3.78 0.19 -20.50
C LYS A 56 3.09 -0.67 -21.54
N ASN A 57 1.76 -0.69 -21.50
CA ASN A 57 0.98 -1.39 -22.50
C ASN A 57 1.40 -0.80 -23.87
N PRO A 58 1.99 -1.57 -24.79
CA PRO A 58 2.45 -1.04 -26.07
C PRO A 58 1.29 -0.67 -26.99
N VAL A 59 0.05 -0.99 -26.60
CA VAL A 59 -1.14 -0.62 -27.34
C VAL A 59 -1.63 0.74 -26.83
N SER A 60 -1.35 1.80 -27.59
CA SER A 60 -2.07 3.05 -27.45
C SER A 60 -3.54 2.81 -27.79
N PHE A 61 -4.45 3.24 -26.91
CA PHE A 61 -5.90 3.20 -27.16
C PHE A 61 -6.30 3.99 -28.42
N ASP A 62 -5.44 4.89 -28.89
CA ASP A 62 -5.55 5.64 -30.14
C ASP A 62 -5.71 4.73 -31.37
N ARG A 63 -5.03 3.57 -31.39
CA ARG A 63 -5.14 2.60 -32.50
C ARG A 63 -6.45 1.82 -32.52
N VAL A 64 -7.16 1.74 -31.40
CA VAL A 64 -8.39 0.95 -31.29
C VAL A 64 -9.59 1.74 -31.84
N ALA A 65 -9.60 3.07 -31.65
CA ALA A 65 -10.66 3.92 -32.18
C ALA A 65 -10.74 3.91 -33.72
N HIS A 66 -9.59 3.90 -34.40
CA HIS A 66 -9.53 3.97 -35.86
C HIS A 66 -9.96 2.67 -36.59
N ALA A 67 -10.07 1.54 -35.87
CA ALA A 67 -10.49 0.26 -36.44
C ALA A 67 -11.99 -0.03 -36.27
N THR A 68 -12.71 0.77 -35.46
CA THR A 68 -14.11 0.47 -35.10
C THR A 68 -15.11 1.40 -35.79
N PHE A 69 -14.68 2.58 -36.22
CA PHE A 69 -15.49 3.52 -36.98
C PHE A 69 -14.85 3.65 -38.36
N GLY A 70 -15.36 2.88 -39.32
CA GLY A 70 -15.00 3.06 -40.72
C GLY A 70 -15.41 4.45 -41.18
N ASP A 71 -14.48 5.15 -41.83
CA ASP A 71 -14.80 6.27 -42.71
C ASP A 71 -15.73 5.75 -43.82
N ASP A 72 -17.00 6.17 -43.76
CA ASP A 72 -17.99 6.01 -44.82
C ASP A 72 -17.85 7.27 -45.72
N ASP A 73 -17.14 7.12 -46.84
CA ASP A 73 -17.14 8.04 -47.99
C ASP A 73 -17.89 7.38 -49.15
#